data_AF-A0A7W7CNQ2-F1
#
_entry.id   AF-A0A7W7CNQ2-F1
#
_cell.length_a   1.000
_cell.length_b   1.000
_cell.length_c   1.000
_cell.angle_alpha   90.00
_cell.angle_beta   90.00
_cell.angle_gamma   90.00
#
_symmetry.space_group_name_H-M   'P 1'
#
loop_
_entity.id
_entity.type
_entity.pdbx_description
1 polymer ?
#
loop_
_entity_poly.entity_id
_entity_poly.type
_entity_poly.pdbx_seq_one_letter_code
_entity_poly.pdbx_strand_id
1 'polypeptide(L)'
;MLETLDDVPWSTLHHAHGSAGDVPAQLRALLSDDAEVRRKARHDIHAILFHRGTRYEASLHAVPFLLEMLAWPSTPERAELIELLAALAVGDDKAWLPQGYAPTGSELDQRVHDAVGAGVPLFTRLLDNDDAAVRRLAAYALGWFPSRSAVSVSGLAWALLDADEPVAATAALSLGLVGDVHRLAAEALGASFAGPRPLLRGASAIALARLLGPDVPAPVIDELQRWPSGSEASGVPFYAGDLAGYASLARGQAAPG
;
A
#
# COMPACT_ATOMS: atom_id res chain seq x y z
N MET A 1 16.39 -1.01 -19.96
CA MET A 1 15.47 -0.46 -18.93
C MET A 1 14.88 0.84 -19.48
N LEU A 2 13.56 1.01 -19.43
CA LEU A 2 12.83 2.17 -19.96
C LEU A 2 12.92 2.34 -21.49
N GLU A 3 13.03 1.23 -22.24
CA GLU A 3 13.31 1.27 -23.69
C GLU A 3 12.19 1.92 -24.51
N THR A 4 10.94 1.77 -24.08
CA THR A 4 9.77 2.33 -24.76
C THR A 4 9.29 3.66 -24.15
N LEU A 5 10.10 4.28 -23.28
CA LEU A 5 9.70 5.49 -22.56
C LEU A 5 9.42 6.66 -23.51
N ASP A 6 10.25 6.84 -24.55
CA ASP A 6 10.09 7.95 -25.50
C ASP A 6 9.04 7.67 -26.59
N ASP A 7 8.50 6.44 -26.66
CA ASP A 7 7.44 6.08 -27.61
C ASP A 7 6.07 6.62 -27.19
N VAL A 8 5.90 6.95 -25.91
CA VAL A 8 4.68 7.54 -25.38
C VAL A 8 4.61 9.02 -25.80
N PRO A 9 3.48 9.52 -26.33
CA PRO A 9 3.34 10.91 -26.77
C PRO A 9 3.14 11.87 -25.57
N TRP A 10 4.14 11.98 -24.70
CA TRP A 10 4.06 12.70 -23.42
C TRP A 10 3.59 14.16 -23.55
N SER A 11 3.97 14.85 -24.62
CA SER A 11 3.58 16.24 -24.86
C SER A 11 2.06 16.41 -25.08
N THR A 12 1.36 15.35 -25.50
CA THR A 12 -0.10 15.37 -25.69
C THR A 12 -0.88 14.96 -24.44
N LEU A 13 -0.19 14.40 -23.43
CA LEU A 13 -0.78 13.99 -22.16
C LEU A 13 -0.68 15.11 -21.14
N HIS A 14 -1.52 15.05 -20.11
CA HIS A 14 -1.52 16.03 -19.02
C HIS A 14 -1.22 15.41 -17.65
N HIS A 15 -0.63 16.22 -16.78
CA HIS A 15 -0.44 15.97 -15.36
C HIS A 15 -0.95 17.18 -14.54
N ALA A 16 -0.72 17.22 -13.23
CA ALA A 16 -1.23 18.25 -12.32
C ALA A 16 -0.96 19.73 -12.67
N HIS A 17 0.02 20.01 -13.53
CA HIS A 17 0.49 21.38 -13.81
C HIS A 17 0.54 21.70 -15.31
N GLY A 18 0.02 20.82 -16.18
CA GLY A 18 -0.01 21.03 -17.63
C GLY A 18 0.44 19.82 -18.42
N SER A 19 1.16 20.07 -19.51
CA SER A 19 1.68 19.03 -20.42
C SER A 19 2.69 18.13 -19.74
N ALA A 20 2.64 16.83 -20.02
CA ALA A 20 3.51 15.83 -19.42
C ALA A 20 4.85 15.61 -20.12
N GLY A 21 5.29 16.55 -20.97
CA GLY A 21 6.55 16.45 -21.70
C GLY A 21 7.81 16.38 -20.82
N ASP A 22 7.71 16.72 -19.54
CA ASP A 22 8.79 16.65 -18.55
C ASP A 22 8.86 15.30 -17.80
N VAL A 23 7.81 14.49 -17.83
CA VAL A 23 7.73 13.18 -17.14
C VAL A 23 8.87 12.22 -17.50
N PRO A 24 9.30 12.09 -18.78
CA PRO A 24 10.40 11.19 -19.13
C PRO A 24 11.72 11.54 -18.45
N ALA A 25 12.01 12.83 -18.31
CA ALA A 25 13.23 13.29 -17.66
C ALA A 25 13.19 12.97 -16.16
N GLN A 26 12.03 13.15 -15.52
CA GLN A 26 11.83 12.81 -14.12
C GLN A 26 11.95 11.30 -13.86
N LEU A 27 11.34 10.46 -14.72
CA LEU A 27 11.44 9.00 -14.62
C LEU A 27 12.89 8.51 -14.75
N ARG A 28 13.69 9.10 -15.65
CA ARG A 28 15.13 8.80 -15.74
C ARG A 28 15.91 9.28 -14.53
N ALA A 29 15.57 10.45 -13.98
CA ALA A 29 16.23 11.03 -12.82
C ALA A 29 16.06 10.18 -11.54
N LEU A 30 14.99 9.38 -11.43
CA LEU A 30 14.83 8.38 -10.37
C LEU A 30 15.94 7.31 -10.35
N LEU A 31 16.60 7.09 -11.49
CA LEU A 31 17.69 6.12 -11.63
C LEU A 31 19.08 6.76 -11.59
N SER A 32 19.16 8.07 -11.27
CA SER A 32 20.45 8.76 -11.17
C SER A 32 21.32 8.15 -10.10
N ASP A 33 22.64 8.10 -10.33
CA ASP A 33 23.61 7.75 -9.28
C ASP A 33 23.64 8.79 -8.14
N ASP A 34 23.22 10.03 -8.41
CA ASP A 34 23.15 11.12 -7.43
C ASP A 34 21.85 11.05 -6.60
N ALA A 35 22.01 10.86 -5.29
CA ALA A 35 20.90 10.74 -4.35
C ALA A 35 20.04 12.02 -4.24
N GLU A 36 20.62 13.20 -4.41
CA GLU A 36 19.87 14.46 -4.37
C GLU A 36 19.04 14.64 -5.65
N VAL A 37 19.58 14.22 -6.79
CA VAL A 37 18.83 14.17 -8.05
C VAL A 37 17.64 13.23 -7.91
N ARG A 38 17.85 12.01 -7.37
CA ARG A 38 16.74 11.09 -7.12
C ARG A 38 15.72 11.66 -6.15
N ARG A 39 16.16 12.23 -5.02
CA ARG A 39 15.26 12.82 -4.01
C ARG A 39 14.39 13.93 -4.60
N LYS A 40 14.98 14.81 -5.41
CA LYS A 40 14.22 15.85 -6.13
C LYS A 40 13.25 15.23 -7.13
N ALA A 41 13.71 14.26 -7.92
CA ALA A 41 12.86 13.58 -8.90
C ALA A 41 11.67 12.85 -8.24
N ARG A 42 11.86 12.21 -7.08
CA ARG A 42 10.78 11.60 -6.30
C ARG A 42 9.75 12.63 -5.86
N HIS A 43 10.19 13.77 -5.35
CA HIS A 43 9.30 14.85 -4.94
C HIS A 43 8.50 15.41 -6.12
N ASP A 44 9.19 15.72 -7.22
CA ASP A 44 8.58 16.28 -8.43
C ASP A 44 7.61 15.29 -9.07
N ILE A 45 8.02 14.02 -9.24
CA ILE A 45 7.21 13.01 -9.92
C ILE A 45 5.94 12.68 -9.12
N HIS A 46 6.05 12.66 -7.79
CA HIS A 46 4.89 12.48 -6.93
C HIS A 46 3.92 13.65 -7.12
N ALA A 47 4.41 14.90 -7.10
CA ALA A 47 3.57 16.09 -7.25
C ALA A 47 2.87 16.18 -8.62
N ILE A 48 3.49 15.71 -9.70
CA ILE A 48 2.89 15.77 -11.04
C ILE A 48 1.94 14.60 -11.32
N LEU A 49 2.33 13.37 -10.96
CA LEU A 49 1.50 12.18 -11.21
C LEU A 49 0.38 12.02 -10.20
N PHE A 50 0.48 12.64 -9.03
CA PHE A 50 -0.50 12.55 -7.98
C PHE A 50 -0.58 13.85 -7.17
N HIS A 51 -1.64 14.61 -7.35
CA HIS A 51 -1.84 15.86 -6.63
C HIS A 51 -3.18 15.87 -5.92
N ARG A 52 -3.15 15.94 -4.58
CA ARG A 52 -4.32 16.02 -3.69
C ARG A 52 -5.37 14.92 -3.95
N GLY A 53 -4.95 13.68 -4.16
CA GLY A 53 -5.87 12.55 -4.38
C GLY A 53 -6.20 12.28 -5.85
N THR A 54 -5.86 13.19 -6.77
CA THR A 54 -6.21 13.10 -8.19
C THR A 54 -5.07 12.46 -9.01
N ARG A 55 -5.44 11.51 -9.88
CA ARG A 55 -4.56 10.93 -10.90
C ARG A 55 -4.82 11.62 -12.25
N TYR A 56 -3.83 11.54 -13.13
CA TYR A 56 -3.81 12.19 -14.44
C TYR A 56 -3.47 11.18 -15.55
N GLU A 57 -3.61 11.59 -16.81
CA GLU A 57 -3.28 10.71 -17.94
C GLU A 57 -1.83 10.23 -17.86
N ALA A 58 -0.92 11.15 -17.50
CA ALA A 58 0.48 10.83 -17.26
C ALA A 58 0.68 9.72 -16.20
N SER A 59 -0.17 9.67 -15.17
CA SER A 59 -0.13 8.65 -14.12
C SER A 59 -0.28 7.26 -14.72
N LEU A 60 -1.30 7.07 -15.57
CA LEU A 60 -1.56 5.79 -16.23
C LEU A 60 -0.38 5.35 -17.09
N HIS A 61 0.20 6.27 -17.85
CA HIS A 61 1.31 5.97 -18.76
C HIS A 61 2.65 5.77 -18.04
N ALA A 62 2.83 6.32 -16.83
CA ALA A 62 4.06 6.15 -16.05
C ALA A 62 4.13 4.80 -15.32
N VAL A 63 2.99 4.21 -14.94
CA VAL A 63 2.95 2.98 -14.13
C VAL A 63 3.76 1.81 -14.71
N PRO A 64 3.67 1.47 -16.02
CA PRO A 64 4.46 0.38 -16.59
C PRO A 64 5.96 0.57 -16.38
N PHE A 65 6.46 1.80 -16.50
CA PHE A 65 7.88 2.13 -16.31
C PHE A 65 8.30 2.07 -14.84
N LEU A 66 7.44 2.51 -13.91
CA LEU A 66 7.68 2.38 -12.48
C LEU A 66 7.73 0.91 -12.04
N LEU A 67 6.84 0.07 -12.59
CA LEU A 67 6.86 -1.38 -12.37
C LEU A 67 8.09 -2.04 -13.00
N GLU A 68 8.49 -1.60 -14.20
CA GLU A 68 9.73 -2.05 -14.84
C GLU A 68 10.92 -1.74 -13.94
N MET A 69 11.12 -0.47 -13.53
CA MET A 69 12.20 -0.07 -12.62
C MET A 69 12.20 -0.92 -11.35
N LEU A 70 11.05 -1.10 -10.71
CA LEU A 70 10.92 -1.88 -9.49
C LEU A 70 11.33 -3.36 -9.68
N ALA A 71 11.15 -3.92 -10.88
CA ALA A 71 11.52 -5.31 -11.18
C ALA A 71 13.04 -5.54 -11.22
N TRP A 72 13.84 -4.48 -11.40
CA TRP A 72 15.30 -4.59 -11.40
C TRP A 72 15.87 -4.55 -9.98
N PRO A 73 16.64 -5.57 -9.54
CA PRO A 73 17.14 -5.64 -8.17
C PRO A 73 18.07 -4.49 -7.76
N SER A 74 18.81 -3.90 -8.71
CA SER A 74 19.77 -2.82 -8.49
C SER A 74 19.14 -1.42 -8.49
N THR A 75 17.83 -1.30 -8.73
CA THR A 75 17.15 -0.01 -8.69
C THR A 75 17.28 0.59 -7.28
N PRO A 76 17.72 1.85 -7.15
CA PRO A 76 17.77 2.51 -5.85
C PRO A 76 16.36 2.77 -5.32
N GLU A 77 16.21 2.91 -3.99
CA GLU A 77 14.99 3.49 -3.39
C GLU A 77 13.68 2.76 -3.80
N ARG A 78 13.76 1.43 -3.86
CA ARG A 78 12.63 0.56 -4.26
C ARG A 78 11.45 0.71 -3.32
N ALA A 79 11.70 1.00 -2.05
CA ALA A 79 10.68 1.31 -1.07
C ALA A 79 9.82 2.50 -1.54
N GLU A 80 10.45 3.62 -1.87
CA GLU A 80 9.77 4.84 -2.31
C GLU A 80 9.04 4.66 -3.66
N LEU A 81 9.56 3.81 -4.55
CA LEU A 81 8.84 3.45 -5.79
C LEU A 81 7.55 2.67 -5.50
N ILE A 82 7.56 1.76 -4.52
CA ILE A 82 6.35 1.03 -4.11
C ILE A 82 5.34 1.98 -3.45
N GLU A 83 5.81 2.91 -2.64
CA GLU A 83 4.97 3.96 -2.04
C GLU A 83 4.27 4.81 -3.10
N LEU A 84 5.01 5.27 -4.11
CA LEU A 84 4.44 6.00 -5.24
C LEU A 84 3.40 5.16 -5.99
N LEU A 85 3.69 3.89 -6.28
CA LEU A 85 2.75 2.99 -6.94
C LEU A 85 1.47 2.79 -6.11
N ALA A 86 1.58 2.64 -4.79
CA ALA A 86 0.42 2.54 -3.90
C ALA A 86 -0.40 3.84 -3.90
N ALA A 87 0.26 5.02 -3.84
CA ALA A 87 -0.42 6.31 -3.93
C ALA A 87 -1.14 6.48 -5.28
N LEU A 88 -0.55 6.01 -6.39
CA LEU A 88 -1.22 6.02 -7.69
C LEU A 88 -2.43 5.07 -7.73
N ALA A 89 -2.31 3.90 -7.09
CA ALA A 89 -3.38 2.91 -7.04
C ALA A 89 -4.60 3.42 -6.27
N VAL A 90 -4.43 3.96 -5.06
CA VAL A 90 -5.56 4.26 -4.17
C VAL A 90 -5.69 5.73 -3.79
N GLY A 91 -4.66 6.54 -3.96
CA GLY A 91 -4.63 7.91 -3.50
C GLY A 91 -4.42 8.00 -1.99
N ASP A 92 -5.21 8.83 -1.31
CA ASP A 92 -5.20 8.89 0.16
C ASP A 92 -5.95 7.67 0.72
N ASP A 93 -5.25 6.85 1.51
CA ASP A 93 -5.79 5.63 2.07
C ASP A 93 -6.94 5.87 3.05
N LYS A 94 -6.97 7.04 3.70
CA LYS A 94 -8.04 7.46 4.62
C LYS A 94 -9.41 7.50 3.96
N ALA A 95 -9.47 7.65 2.64
CA ALA A 95 -10.73 7.62 1.89
C ALA A 95 -11.35 6.22 1.84
N TRP A 96 -10.56 5.17 2.08
CA TRP A 96 -10.95 3.77 1.90
C TRP A 96 -10.99 2.99 3.21
N LEU A 97 -10.21 3.39 4.21
CA LEU A 97 -10.15 2.67 5.48
C LEU A 97 -11.36 3.02 6.36
N PRO A 98 -11.92 2.03 7.08
CA PRO A 98 -11.47 0.64 7.22
C PRO A 98 -12.03 -0.34 6.15
N GLN A 99 -12.89 0.12 5.24
CA GLN A 99 -13.63 -0.70 4.26
C GLN A 99 -12.80 -1.21 3.07
N GLY A 100 -11.56 -0.75 2.91
CA GLY A 100 -10.70 -1.16 1.81
C GLY A 100 -11.12 -0.52 0.49
N TYR A 101 -10.34 -0.79 -0.55
CA TYR A 101 -10.55 -0.12 -1.84
C TYR A 101 -11.89 -0.52 -2.47
N ALA A 102 -12.75 0.48 -2.69
CA ALA A 102 -14.05 0.32 -3.34
C ALA A 102 -14.12 1.32 -4.49
N PRO A 103 -13.94 0.91 -5.75
CA PRO A 103 -13.78 1.86 -6.85
C PRO A 103 -15.06 2.67 -7.09
N THR A 104 -15.06 3.91 -6.62
CA THR A 104 -16.09 4.94 -6.87
C THR A 104 -15.53 6.13 -7.65
N GLY A 105 -14.27 6.04 -8.07
CA GLY A 105 -13.53 7.07 -8.79
C GLY A 105 -13.86 7.16 -10.27
N SER A 106 -13.11 8.00 -10.98
CA SER A 106 -13.23 8.13 -12.44
C SER A 106 -12.77 6.86 -13.16
N GLU A 107 -13.17 6.71 -14.43
CA GLU A 107 -12.65 5.62 -15.30
C GLU A 107 -11.11 5.63 -15.36
N LEU A 108 -10.50 6.81 -15.32
CA LEU A 108 -9.05 6.95 -15.26
C LEU A 108 -8.48 6.38 -13.95
N ASP A 109 -9.08 6.68 -12.81
CA ASP A 109 -8.62 6.16 -11.51
C ASP A 109 -8.66 4.62 -11.49
N GLN A 110 -9.72 4.04 -12.04
CA GLN A 110 -9.84 2.59 -12.17
C GLN A 110 -8.75 2.01 -13.08
N ARG A 111 -8.50 2.65 -14.24
CA ARG A 111 -7.43 2.22 -15.17
C ARG A 111 -6.05 2.32 -14.54
N VAL A 112 -5.77 3.37 -13.75
CA VAL A 112 -4.51 3.51 -13.02
C VAL A 112 -4.39 2.42 -11.94
N HIS A 113 -5.46 2.16 -11.17
CA HIS A 113 -5.50 1.08 -10.20
C HIS A 113 -5.22 -0.27 -10.85
N ASP A 114 -5.88 -0.59 -11.96
CA ASP A 114 -5.67 -1.84 -12.69
C ASP A 114 -4.25 -1.98 -13.26
N ALA A 115 -3.68 -0.88 -13.76
CA ALA A 115 -2.30 -0.83 -14.23
C ALA A 115 -1.32 -1.11 -13.10
N VAL A 116 -1.49 -0.51 -11.91
CA VAL A 116 -0.63 -0.80 -10.75
C VAL A 116 -0.85 -2.24 -10.29
N GLY A 117 -2.10 -2.72 -10.34
CA GLY A 117 -2.46 -4.09 -9.99
C GLY A 117 -1.72 -5.14 -10.80
N ALA A 118 -1.28 -4.83 -12.04
CA ALA A 118 -0.42 -5.71 -12.82
C ALA A 118 0.90 -6.05 -12.10
N GLY A 119 1.33 -5.21 -11.15
CA GLY A 119 2.47 -5.41 -10.27
C GLY A 119 2.24 -6.36 -9.08
N VAL A 120 1.03 -6.85 -8.81
CA VAL A 120 0.76 -7.74 -7.64
C VAL A 120 1.72 -8.93 -7.54
N PRO A 121 2.05 -9.67 -8.61
CA PRO A 121 3.06 -10.73 -8.54
C PRO A 121 4.47 -10.23 -8.18
N LEU A 122 4.83 -9.01 -8.60
CA LEU A 122 6.10 -8.39 -8.23
C LEU A 122 6.12 -7.97 -6.75
N PHE A 123 5.08 -7.30 -6.26
CA PHE A 123 4.95 -6.95 -4.84
C PHE A 123 4.96 -8.21 -3.96
N THR A 124 4.32 -9.29 -4.37
CA THR A 124 4.33 -10.57 -3.63
C THR A 124 5.75 -11.13 -3.48
N ARG A 125 6.58 -11.08 -4.55
CA ARG A 125 7.99 -11.48 -4.46
C ARG A 125 8.83 -10.56 -3.57
N LEU A 126 8.44 -9.28 -3.46
CA LEU A 126 9.15 -8.30 -2.65
C LEU A 126 8.89 -8.44 -1.15
N LEU A 127 7.96 -9.29 -0.75
CA LEU A 127 7.79 -9.71 0.65
C LEU A 127 9.00 -10.48 1.18
N ASP A 128 9.87 -11.02 0.33
CA ASP A 128 11.10 -11.74 0.72
C ASP A 128 12.36 -10.88 0.52
N ASN A 129 12.23 -9.55 0.40
CA ASN A 129 13.38 -8.68 0.18
C ASN A 129 14.25 -8.51 1.44
N ASP A 130 15.56 -8.36 1.28
CA ASP A 130 16.48 -8.14 2.41
C ASP A 130 16.17 -6.85 3.18
N ASP A 131 15.69 -5.81 2.50
CA ASP A 131 15.32 -4.53 3.10
C ASP A 131 13.90 -4.56 3.69
N ALA A 132 13.80 -4.33 5.00
CA ALA A 132 12.52 -4.28 5.72
C ALA A 132 11.58 -3.17 5.20
N ALA A 133 12.10 -2.04 4.73
CA ALA A 133 11.29 -0.98 4.15
C ALA A 133 10.61 -1.42 2.85
N VAL A 134 11.31 -2.20 2.01
CA VAL A 134 10.77 -2.79 0.78
C VAL A 134 9.69 -3.82 1.12
N ARG A 135 9.97 -4.75 2.06
CA ARG A 135 8.98 -5.76 2.48
C ARG A 135 7.71 -5.11 3.02
N ARG A 136 7.86 -4.10 3.86
CA ARG A 136 6.75 -3.35 4.47
C ARG A 136 5.87 -2.67 3.42
N LEU A 137 6.47 -1.92 2.50
CA LEU A 137 5.70 -1.22 1.47
C LEU A 137 5.12 -2.17 0.42
N ALA A 138 5.78 -3.30 0.15
CA ALA A 138 5.20 -4.37 -0.65
C ALA A 138 3.94 -4.95 0.03
N ALA A 139 3.99 -5.24 1.33
CA ALA A 139 2.82 -5.67 2.08
C ALA A 139 1.70 -4.64 2.04
N TYR A 140 2.02 -3.36 2.23
CA TYR A 140 1.07 -2.24 2.13
C TYR A 140 0.39 -2.18 0.75
N ALA A 141 1.17 -2.19 -0.33
CA ALA A 141 0.65 -2.14 -1.69
C ALA A 141 -0.32 -3.30 -1.97
N LEU A 142 0.01 -4.51 -1.51
CA LEU A 142 -0.83 -5.71 -1.70
C LEU A 142 -2.21 -5.60 -1.03
N GLY A 143 -2.33 -4.86 0.08
CA GLY A 143 -3.60 -4.65 0.79
C GLY A 143 -4.69 -3.99 -0.07
N TRP A 144 -4.29 -3.30 -1.15
CA TRP A 144 -5.18 -2.53 -2.02
C TRP A 144 -5.71 -3.29 -3.23
N PHE A 145 -5.41 -4.60 -3.33
CA PHE A 145 -5.80 -5.44 -4.47
C PHE A 145 -6.61 -6.68 -4.04
N PRO A 146 -7.78 -6.53 -3.39
CA PRO A 146 -8.58 -7.66 -2.93
C PRO A 146 -9.02 -8.61 -4.07
N SER A 147 -9.26 -8.08 -5.28
CA SER A 147 -9.58 -8.87 -6.47
C SER A 147 -8.46 -9.79 -6.95
N ARG A 148 -7.22 -9.57 -6.48
CA ARG A 148 -6.02 -10.37 -6.81
C ARG A 148 -5.46 -11.09 -5.57
N SER A 149 -6.24 -11.17 -4.50
CA SER A 149 -5.86 -11.75 -3.19
C SER A 149 -5.36 -13.19 -3.28
N ALA A 150 -5.84 -13.99 -4.23
CA ALA A 150 -5.37 -15.37 -4.43
C ALA A 150 -3.86 -15.48 -4.69
N VAL A 151 -3.22 -14.42 -5.21
CA VAL A 151 -1.77 -14.37 -5.47
C VAL A 151 -0.99 -13.95 -4.23
N SER A 152 -1.57 -13.11 -3.37
CA SER A 152 -0.84 -12.43 -2.29
C SER A 152 -1.16 -12.95 -0.88
N VAL A 153 -2.32 -13.58 -0.66
CA VAL A 153 -2.81 -13.95 0.68
C VAL A 153 -1.83 -14.85 1.43
N SER A 154 -1.26 -15.86 0.77
CA SER A 154 -0.28 -16.74 1.39
C SER A 154 1.02 -16.01 1.71
N GLY A 155 1.50 -15.15 0.81
CA GLY A 155 2.71 -14.34 1.06
C GLY A 155 2.52 -13.39 2.24
N LEU A 156 1.37 -12.72 2.32
CA LEU A 156 1.02 -11.86 3.45
C LEU A 156 0.88 -12.66 4.76
N ALA A 157 0.30 -13.86 4.73
CA ALA A 157 0.23 -14.75 5.88
C ALA A 157 1.62 -15.17 6.39
N TRP A 158 2.55 -15.47 5.48
CA TRP A 158 3.95 -15.72 5.84
C TRP A 158 4.65 -14.48 6.41
N ALA A 159 4.39 -13.29 5.85
CA ALA A 159 4.95 -12.03 6.33
C ALA A 159 4.51 -11.66 7.76
N LEU A 160 3.45 -12.28 8.30
CA LEU A 160 3.14 -12.17 9.74
C LEU A 160 4.28 -12.69 10.62
N LEU A 161 5.12 -13.60 10.12
CA LEU A 161 6.27 -14.15 10.86
C LEU A 161 7.54 -13.30 10.75
N ASP A 162 7.49 -12.16 10.04
CA ASP A 162 8.64 -11.27 9.90
C ASP A 162 9.18 -10.84 11.28
N ALA A 163 10.50 -10.76 11.41
CA ALA A 163 11.15 -10.33 12.64
C ALA A 163 10.96 -8.82 12.88
N ASP A 164 10.81 -8.04 11.81
CA ASP A 164 10.47 -6.62 11.86
C ASP A 164 8.96 -6.47 12.14
N GLU A 165 8.62 -5.97 13.32
CA GLU A 165 7.23 -5.89 13.76
C GLU A 165 6.38 -4.92 12.91
N PRO A 166 6.89 -3.76 12.45
CA PRO A 166 6.20 -2.94 11.44
C PRO A 166 5.87 -3.68 10.14
N VAL A 167 6.76 -4.54 9.62
CA VAL A 167 6.45 -5.39 8.44
C VAL A 167 5.30 -6.34 8.78
N ALA A 168 5.40 -7.08 9.87
CA ALA A 168 4.38 -8.06 10.27
C ALA A 168 3.01 -7.40 10.52
N ALA A 169 3.00 -6.24 11.20
CA ALA A 169 1.78 -5.47 11.46
C ALA A 169 1.16 -4.93 10.16
N THR A 170 1.97 -4.46 9.21
CA THR A 170 1.50 -4.04 7.89
C THR A 170 0.87 -5.21 7.13
N ALA A 171 1.50 -6.40 7.17
CA ALA A 171 0.95 -7.60 6.57
C ALA A 171 -0.40 -8.02 7.20
N ALA A 172 -0.55 -7.89 8.52
CA ALA A 172 -1.81 -8.16 9.21
C ALA A 172 -2.95 -7.25 8.73
N LEU A 173 -2.71 -5.94 8.64
CA LEU A 173 -3.70 -5.00 8.13
C LEU A 173 -4.06 -5.30 6.67
N SER A 174 -3.06 -5.57 5.82
CA SER A 174 -3.29 -5.96 4.42
C SER A 174 -4.09 -7.26 4.30
N LEU A 175 -3.85 -8.26 5.15
CA LEU A 175 -4.68 -9.47 5.21
C LEU A 175 -6.12 -9.17 5.58
N GLY A 176 -6.35 -8.24 6.51
CA GLY A 176 -7.70 -7.78 6.82
C GLY A 176 -8.40 -7.20 5.58
N LEU A 177 -7.69 -6.42 4.77
CA LEU A 177 -8.24 -5.78 3.56
C LEU A 177 -8.52 -6.75 2.41
N VAL A 178 -7.71 -7.81 2.25
CA VAL A 178 -7.84 -8.76 1.12
C VAL A 178 -8.45 -10.12 1.50
N GLY A 179 -8.69 -10.34 2.80
CA GLY A 179 -8.96 -11.65 3.40
C GLY A 179 -10.42 -12.07 3.49
N ASP A 180 -11.38 -11.24 3.05
CA ASP A 180 -12.84 -11.46 3.26
C ASP A 180 -13.35 -12.84 2.80
N VAL A 181 -12.65 -13.53 1.89
CA VAL A 181 -13.00 -14.86 1.36
C VAL A 181 -12.03 -15.98 1.76
N HIS A 182 -10.99 -15.67 2.53
CA HIS A 182 -9.88 -16.59 2.81
C HIS A 182 -9.84 -17.00 4.28
N ARG A 183 -10.27 -18.23 4.58
CA ARG A 183 -10.17 -18.81 5.92
C ARG A 183 -8.76 -18.70 6.52
N LEU A 184 -7.74 -18.87 5.68
CA LEU A 184 -6.34 -18.72 6.05
C LEU A 184 -6.05 -17.35 6.71
N ALA A 185 -6.62 -16.27 6.19
CA ALA A 185 -6.41 -14.93 6.74
C ALA A 185 -6.94 -14.83 8.18
N ALA A 186 -8.17 -15.28 8.42
CA ALA A 186 -8.77 -15.25 9.75
C ALA A 186 -8.00 -16.13 10.77
N GLU A 187 -7.56 -17.33 10.36
CA GLU A 187 -6.75 -18.22 11.21
C GLU A 187 -5.38 -17.60 11.56
N ALA A 188 -4.68 -17.07 10.56
CA ALA A 188 -3.36 -16.47 10.74
C ALA A 188 -3.40 -15.19 11.60
N LEU A 189 -4.44 -14.36 11.39
CA LEU A 189 -4.69 -13.18 12.21
C LEU A 189 -5.09 -13.55 13.64
N GLY A 190 -5.91 -14.58 13.84
CA GLY A 190 -6.27 -15.09 15.16
C GLY A 190 -5.05 -15.58 15.95
N ALA A 191 -4.15 -16.31 15.29
CA ALA A 191 -2.88 -16.74 15.90
C ALA A 191 -1.98 -15.55 16.26
N SER A 192 -1.90 -14.55 15.38
CA SER A 192 -1.09 -13.34 15.60
C SER A 192 -1.63 -12.45 16.72
N PHE A 193 -2.96 -12.35 16.83
CA PHE A 193 -3.66 -11.66 17.93
C PHE A 193 -3.40 -12.33 19.28
N ALA A 194 -3.32 -13.66 19.34
CA ALA A 194 -2.98 -14.40 20.55
C ALA A 194 -1.48 -14.30 20.94
N GLY A 195 -0.65 -13.69 20.08
CA GLY A 195 0.79 -13.59 20.25
C GLY A 195 1.26 -12.47 21.18
N PRO A 196 2.56 -12.48 21.56
CA PRO A 196 3.12 -11.52 22.51
C PRO A 196 3.46 -10.15 21.89
N ARG A 197 3.60 -10.07 20.57
CA ARG A 197 4.05 -8.89 19.82
C ARG A 197 2.98 -7.78 19.81
N PRO A 198 3.17 -6.67 20.53
CA PRO A 198 2.10 -5.70 20.79
C PRO A 198 1.60 -4.97 19.54
N LEU A 199 2.50 -4.55 18.65
CA LEU A 199 2.14 -3.83 17.43
C LEU A 199 1.40 -4.78 16.47
N LEU A 200 1.91 -6.01 16.31
CA LEU A 200 1.24 -7.03 15.49
C LEU A 200 -0.13 -7.43 16.07
N ARG A 201 -0.25 -7.56 17.40
CA ARG A 201 -1.51 -7.90 18.05
C ARG A 201 -2.58 -6.85 17.79
N GLY A 202 -2.26 -5.56 17.96
CA GLY A 202 -3.22 -4.49 17.69
C GLY A 202 -3.56 -4.36 16.21
N ALA A 203 -2.58 -4.51 15.30
CA ALA A 203 -2.86 -4.58 13.86
C ALA A 203 -3.76 -5.77 13.49
N SER A 204 -3.55 -6.93 14.12
CA SER A 204 -4.41 -8.11 13.95
C SER A 204 -5.81 -7.87 14.49
N ALA A 205 -5.96 -7.12 15.58
CA ALA A 205 -7.26 -6.72 16.12
C ALA A 205 -8.03 -5.83 15.13
N ILE A 206 -7.37 -4.84 14.52
CA ILE A 206 -7.95 -3.99 13.47
C ILE A 206 -8.42 -4.84 12.28
N ALA A 207 -7.56 -5.74 11.80
CA ALA A 207 -7.86 -6.63 10.68
C ALA A 207 -9.03 -7.58 10.98
N LEU A 208 -9.06 -8.19 12.18
CA LEU A 208 -10.13 -9.08 12.61
C LEU A 208 -11.47 -8.34 12.76
N ALA A 209 -11.46 -7.13 13.31
CA ALA A 209 -12.69 -6.33 13.43
C ALA A 209 -13.32 -6.03 12.07
N ARG A 210 -12.50 -5.79 11.04
CA ARG A 210 -12.97 -5.65 9.67
C ARG A 210 -13.56 -6.98 9.14
N LEU A 211 -12.81 -8.08 9.24
CA LEU A 211 -13.22 -9.38 8.68
C LEU A 211 -14.49 -9.95 9.34
N LEU A 212 -14.64 -9.75 10.64
CA LEU A 212 -15.73 -10.32 11.44
C LEU A 212 -16.92 -9.36 11.58
N GLY A 213 -16.71 -8.05 11.37
CA GLY A 213 -17.76 -7.04 11.48
C GLY A 213 -18.49 -7.12 12.83
N PRO A 214 -19.83 -7.22 12.84
CA PRO A 214 -20.62 -7.33 14.08
C PRO A 214 -20.33 -8.58 14.93
N ASP A 215 -19.75 -9.62 14.34
CA ASP A 215 -19.44 -10.89 15.02
C ASP A 215 -18.06 -10.87 15.72
N VAL A 216 -17.43 -9.69 15.81
CA VAL A 216 -16.10 -9.58 16.42
C VAL A 216 -16.12 -9.91 17.92
N PRO A 217 -15.19 -10.75 18.42
CA PRO A 217 -15.13 -11.11 19.84
C PRO A 217 -14.75 -9.95 20.77
N ALA A 218 -15.28 -9.97 22.00
CA ALA A 218 -14.97 -8.96 23.03
C ALA A 218 -13.47 -8.71 23.26
N PRO A 219 -12.57 -9.73 23.31
CA PRO A 219 -11.13 -9.47 23.47
C PRO A 219 -10.52 -8.62 22.34
N VAL A 220 -11.03 -8.73 21.12
CA VAL A 220 -10.58 -7.91 19.98
C VAL A 220 -11.05 -6.46 20.19
N ILE A 221 -12.30 -6.26 20.61
CA ILE A 221 -12.82 -4.93 20.97
C ILE A 221 -11.98 -4.30 22.10
N ASP A 222 -11.65 -5.07 23.13
CA ASP A 222 -10.81 -4.61 24.25
C ASP A 222 -9.42 -4.18 23.78
N GLU A 223 -8.78 -4.92 22.86
CA GLU A 223 -7.49 -4.52 22.30
C GLU A 223 -7.59 -3.22 21.51
N LEU A 224 -8.64 -3.03 20.71
CA LEU A 224 -8.88 -1.78 19.98
C LEU A 224 -9.06 -0.58 20.91
N GLN A 225 -9.55 -0.78 22.14
CA GLN A 225 -9.72 0.28 23.14
C GLN A 225 -8.41 0.65 23.86
N ARG A 226 -7.38 -0.20 23.83
CA ARG A 226 -6.11 0.04 24.53
C ARG A 226 -5.25 1.12 23.88
N TRP A 227 -5.47 1.42 22.61
CA TRP A 227 -4.67 2.37 21.84
C TRP A 227 -5.14 3.80 22.17
N PRO A 228 -4.34 4.59 22.91
CA PRO A 228 -4.74 5.94 23.29
C PRO A 228 -4.80 6.85 22.05
N SER A 229 -5.62 7.89 22.11
CA SER A 229 -5.64 8.92 21.07
C SER A 229 -4.26 9.58 20.95
N GLY A 230 -3.58 9.41 19.81
CA GLY A 230 -2.24 9.96 19.58
C GLY A 230 -1.34 9.00 18.79
N SER A 231 -0.37 9.57 18.07
CA SER A 231 0.53 8.81 17.18
C SER A 231 1.94 8.78 17.79
N GLU A 232 2.40 7.59 18.21
CA GLU A 232 3.82 7.26 18.13
C GLU A 232 4.08 6.66 16.74
N ALA A 233 5.26 6.92 16.18
CA ALA A 233 5.63 6.43 14.86
C ALA A 233 5.77 4.90 14.87
N SER A 234 4.70 4.19 14.51
CA SER A 234 4.63 2.73 14.45
C SER A 234 5.44 2.11 13.30
N GLY A 235 5.87 2.93 12.34
CA GLY A 235 6.44 2.48 11.07
C GLY A 235 5.42 1.89 10.09
N VAL A 236 4.19 1.61 10.52
CA VAL A 236 3.13 1.06 9.68
C VAL A 236 2.55 2.16 8.80
N PRO A 237 2.46 1.96 7.46
CA PRO A 237 2.10 3.05 6.53
C PRO A 237 0.60 3.37 6.46
N PHE A 238 -0.28 2.54 7.04
CA PHE A 238 -1.72 2.75 6.99
C PHE A 238 -2.19 3.94 7.83
N TYR A 239 -3.21 4.64 7.34
CA TYR A 239 -3.85 5.80 7.94
C TYR A 239 -2.84 6.91 8.29
N ALA A 240 -1.85 7.12 7.42
CA ALA A 240 -0.71 8.00 7.64
C ALA A 240 0.07 7.70 8.94
N GLY A 241 0.11 6.42 9.36
CA GLY A 241 0.76 5.96 10.58
C GLY A 241 -0.02 6.14 11.88
N ASP A 242 -1.22 6.74 11.82
CA ASP A 242 -2.12 6.89 12.96
C ASP A 242 -2.98 5.63 13.17
N LEU A 243 -2.33 4.60 13.70
CA LEU A 243 -3.00 3.33 14.01
C LEU A 243 -4.03 3.45 15.15
N ALA A 244 -3.91 4.43 16.04
CA ALA A 244 -4.93 4.67 17.07
C ALA A 244 -6.22 5.21 16.44
N GLY A 245 -6.09 6.13 15.47
CA GLY A 245 -7.17 6.57 14.61
C GLY A 245 -7.79 5.41 13.82
N TYR A 246 -6.95 4.57 13.22
CA TYR A 246 -7.44 3.39 12.48
C TYR A 246 -8.17 2.39 13.40
N ALA A 247 -7.65 2.11 14.60
CA ALA A 247 -8.33 1.27 15.59
C ALA A 247 -9.69 1.84 16.00
N SER A 248 -9.79 3.16 16.17
CA SER A 248 -11.07 3.83 16.46
C SER A 248 -12.07 3.67 15.32
N LEU A 249 -11.64 3.75 14.05
CA LEU A 249 -12.49 3.50 12.89
C LEU A 249 -12.98 2.05 12.84
N ALA A 250 -12.09 1.08 13.04
CA ALA A 250 -12.43 -0.34 13.04
C ALA A 250 -13.43 -0.71 14.15
N ARG A 251 -13.26 -0.12 15.35
CA ARG A 251 -14.22 -0.28 16.45
C ARG A 251 -15.61 0.25 16.10
N GLY A 252 -15.70 1.34 15.33
CA GLY A 252 -16.98 1.87 14.85
C GLY A 252 -17.76 0.88 13.99
N GLN A 253 -17.07 0.01 13.25
CA GLN A 253 -17.71 -1.06 12.46
C GLN A 253 -18.15 -2.27 13.30
N ALA A 254 -17.44 -2.52 14.40
CA ALA A 254 -17.68 -3.62 15.31
C ALA A 254 -18.88 -3.42 16.24
N ALA A 255 -19.37 -2.19 16.37
CA ALA A 255 -20.51 -1.90 17.24
C ALA A 255 -21.82 -2.40 16.59
N PRO A 256 -22.69 -3.13 17.32
CA PRO A 256 -24.04 -3.40 16.83
C PRO A 256 -24.79 -2.08 16.66
N GLY A 257 -25.43 -1.90 15.49
CA GLY A 257 -26.27 -0.75 15.17
C GLY A 257 -27.57 -0.68 15.95
#